data_AF-A0A800LSL5-F1
#
_entry.id   AF-A0A800LSL5-F1
#
_cell.length_a   1.000
_cell.length_b   1.000
_cell.length_c   1.000
_cell.angle_alpha   90.00
_cell.angle_beta   90.00
_cell.angle_gamma   90.00
#
_symmetry.space_group_name_H-M   'P 1'
#
loop_
_entity.id
_entity.type
_entity.pdbx_description
1 polymer ?
#
loop_
_entity_poly.entity_id
_entity_poly.type
_entity_poly.pdbx_seq_one_letter_code
_entity_poly.pdbx_strand_id
1 'polypeptide(L)' 'MFNLRHRINRILIKLSYHLKISRLFSMPKMLSLDPTNLCDLKCPLCPTGLRDKTVERGSIKLEQFKTIIDRLAKH' A
#
# COMPACT_ATOMS: atom_id res chain seq x y z
N MET A 1 9.66 -12.50 -18.42
CA MET A 1 8.81 -11.53 -19.14
C MET A 1 8.13 -10.47 -18.24
N PHE A 2 8.66 -10.18 -17.04
CA PHE A 2 8.11 -9.18 -16.10
C PHE A 2 8.37 -7.70 -16.48
N ASN A 3 9.14 -7.39 -17.53
CA ASN A 3 9.56 -6.01 -17.75
C ASN A 3 8.54 -5.12 -18.47
N LEU A 4 7.72 -5.66 -19.38
CA LEU A 4 6.91 -4.83 -20.28
C LEU A 4 5.68 -4.21 -19.57
N ARG A 5 4.93 -5.01 -18.80
CA ARG A 5 3.77 -4.53 -18.02
C ARG A 5 4.17 -3.46 -17.02
N HIS A 6 5.26 -3.66 -16.27
CA HIS A 6 5.75 -2.66 -15.33
C HIS A 6 6.24 -1.39 -16.03
N ARG A 7 6.87 -1.49 -17.21
CA ARG A 7 7.26 -0.32 -18.01
C ARG A 7 6.04 0.47 -18.49
N ILE A 8 5.03 -0.21 -19.04
CA ILE A 8 3.77 0.41 -19.46
C ILE A 8 3.10 1.10 -18.27
N ASN A 9 2.97 0.41 -17.14
CA ASN A 9 2.38 0.98 -15.93
C ASN A 9 3.16 2.21 -15.43
N ARG A 10 4.50 2.18 -15.50
CA ARG A 10 5.34 3.31 -15.12
C ARG A 10 5.19 4.52 -16.05
N ILE A 11 5.00 4.28 -17.35
CA ILE A 11 4.68 5.35 -18.32
C ILE A 11 3.30 5.92 -18.00
N LEU A 12 2.31 5.06 -17.75
CA LEU A 12 0.95 5.49 -17.40
C LEU A 12 0.93 6.35 -16.14
N ILE A 13 1.61 5.94 -15.07
CA ILE A 13 1.76 6.73 -13.83
C ILE A 13 2.33 8.12 -14.15
N LYS A 14 3.42 8.20 -14.93
CA LYS A 14 4.07 9.47 -15.26
C LYS A 14 3.18 10.39 -16.09
N LEU A 15 2.47 9.82 -17.07
CA LEU A 15 1.52 10.55 -17.90
C LEU A 15 0.34 11.06 -17.08
N SER A 16 -0.27 10.21 -16.25
CA SER A 16 -1.37 10.61 -15.36
C SER A 16 -0.97 11.73 -14.41
N TYR A 17 0.27 11.70 -13.87
CA TYR A 17 0.82 12.77 -13.05
C TYR A 17 0.95 14.09 -13.82
N HIS A 18 1.57 14.06 -15.01
CA HIS A 18 1.77 15.27 -15.83
C HIS A 18 0.45 15.86 -16.34
N LEU A 19 -0.50 15.01 -16.71
CA LEU A 19 -1.83 15.40 -17.18
C LEU A 19 -2.79 15.75 -16.02
N LYS A 20 -2.32 15.70 -14.76
CA LYS A 20 -3.11 15.99 -13.55
C LYS A 20 -4.43 15.21 -13.49
N ILE A 21 -4.40 13.96 -13.94
CA ILE A 21 -5.56 13.08 -13.92
C ILE A 21 -5.83 12.68 -12.48
N SER A 22 -7.03 12.99 -11.98
CA SER A 22 -7.46 12.69 -10.61
C SER A 22 -7.90 11.23 -10.41
N ARG A 23 -8.37 10.56 -11.47
CA ARG A 23 -8.70 9.13 -11.44
C ARG A 23 -7.62 8.31 -12.13
N LEU A 24 -6.83 7.59 -11.35
CA LEU A 24 -5.71 6.79 -11.84
C LEU A 24 -6.18 5.41 -12.30
N PHE A 25 -5.79 5.03 -13.52
CA PHE A 25 -5.95 3.66 -14.05
C PHE A 25 -4.67 2.81 -13.92
N SER A 26 -3.61 3.38 -13.35
CA SER A 26 -2.35 2.67 -13.11
C SER A 26 -2.45 1.82 -11.85
N MET A 27 -1.70 0.72 -11.85
CA MET A 27 -1.44 -0.06 -10.64
C MET A 27 -0.33 0.61 -9.81
N PRO A 28 -0.32 0.42 -8.48
CA PRO A 28 0.79 0.88 -7.65
C PRO A 28 2.10 0.25 -8.13
N LYS A 29 3.17 1.07 -8.20
CA LYS A 29 4.51 0.59 -8.58
C LYS A 29 5.15 -0.24 -7.47
N MET A 30 4.80 0.05 -6.21
CA MET A 30 5.35 -0.57 -5.01
C MET A 30 4.22 -0.65 -3.99
N LEU A 31 4.21 -1.73 -3.21
CA LEU A 31 3.31 -1.90 -2.08
C LEU A 31 4.15 -2.14 -0.84
N SER A 32 3.80 -1.48 0.27
CA SER A 32 4.31 -1.78 1.60
C SER A 32 3.17 -2.36 2.43
N LEU A 33 3.46 -3.41 3.19
CA LEU A 33 2.51 -4.06 4.09
C LEU A 33 3.14 -4.13 5.46
N ASP A 34 2.56 -3.40 6.42
CA ASP A 34 2.97 -3.48 7.81
C ASP A 34 2.13 -4.55 8.50
N PRO A 35 2.74 -5.63 9.04
CA PRO A 35 1.99 -6.75 9.60
C PRO A 35 1.30 -6.41 10.92
N THR A 36 1.69 -5.32 11.57
CA THR A 36 1.12 -4.84 12.82
C THR A 36 1.18 -3.32 12.88
N ASN A 37 0.22 -2.72 13.57
CA ASN A 37 0.21 -1.29 13.88
C ASN A 37 0.53 -1.01 15.37
N LEU A 38 0.99 -2.02 16.11
CA LEU A 38 1.44 -1.88 17.49
C LEU A 38 2.81 -1.18 17.52
N CYS A 39 2.89 -0.08 18.26
CA CYS A 39 4.13 0.69 18.45
C CYS A 39 4.11 1.37 19.81
N ASP A 40 5.23 1.32 20.53
CA ASP A 40 5.40 1.93 21.86
C ASP A 40 5.76 3.41 21.81
N LEU A 41 6.17 3.90 20.64
CA LEU A 41 6.50 5.31 20.43
C LEU A 41 5.24 6.19 20.48
N LYS A 42 5.42 7.43 20.94
CA LYS A 42 4.34 8.42 21.14
C LYS A 42 4.47 9.59 20.18
N CYS A 43 4.66 9.30 18.89
CA CYS A 43 4.84 10.32 17.87
C CYS A 43 3.57 11.19 17.75
N PRO A 44 3.68 12.54 17.79
CA PRO A 44 2.52 13.45 17.86
C PRO A 44 1.69 13.49 16.56
N LEU A 45 2.21 12.96 15.46
CA LEU A 45 1.54 12.93 14.16
C LEU A 45 1.02 11.54 13.77
N CYS A 46 1.22 10.52 14.62
CA CYS A 46 0.83 9.14 14.32
C CYS A 46 -0.44 8.78 15.10
N PRO A 47 -1.49 8.22 14.47
CA PRO A 47 -2.70 7.80 15.18
C PRO A 47 -2.40 6.74 16.25
N THR A 48 -1.44 5.84 16.00
CA THR A 48 -0.96 4.88 17.01
C THR A 48 -0.35 5.61 18.20
N GLY A 49 0.52 6.60 17.95
CA GLY A 49 1.19 7.38 19.01
C GLY A 49 0.24 8.25 19.83
N LEU A 50 -0.77 8.82 19.16
CA LEU A 50 -1.86 9.59 19.78
C LEU A 50 -2.87 8.72 20.54
N ARG A 51 -2.81 7.40 20.38
CA ARG A 51 -3.81 6.44 20.91
C ARG A 51 -5.22 6.79 20.43
N ASP A 52 -5.33 7.13 19.15
CA ASP A 52 -6.60 7.41 18.51
C ASP A 52 -7.54 6.20 18.60
N LYS A 53 -8.74 6.42 19.15
CA LYS A 53 -9.75 5.37 19.35
C LYS A 53 -10.49 5.00 18.06
N THR A 54 -10.35 5.79 17.01
CA THR A 54 -10.96 5.51 15.70
C THR A 54 -10.18 4.44 14.91
N VAL A 55 -8.94 4.15 15.32
CA VAL A 55 -8.07 3.15 14.67
C VAL A 55 -7.95 1.92 15.55
N GLU A 56 -8.45 0.79 15.05
CA GLU A 56 -8.30 -0.50 15.73
C GLU A 56 -6.84 -0.94 15.72
N ARG A 57 -6.33 -1.36 16.88
CA ARG A 57 -4.98 -1.91 17.01
C ARG A 57 -5.00 -3.41 16.79
N GLY A 58 -4.04 -3.91 16.02
CA GLY A 58 -3.99 -5.33 15.72
C GLY A 58 -2.78 -5.73 14.91
N SER A 59 -2.71 -7.04 14.68
CA SER A 59 -1.74 -7.66 13.79
C SER A 59 -2.48 -8.53 12.78
N ILE A 60 -1.99 -8.54 11.55
CA ILE A 60 -2.55 -9.33 10.46
C ILE A 60 -2.29 -10.81 10.76
N LYS A 61 -3.31 -11.66 10.59
CA LYS A 61 -3.14 -13.12 10.69
C LYS A 61 -2.42 -13.66 9.46
N LEU A 62 -1.68 -14.75 9.63
CA LEU A 62 -0.91 -15.34 8.53
C LEU A 62 -1.78 -15.71 7.32
N GLU A 63 -3.02 -16.19 7.54
CA GLU A 63 -3.92 -16.54 6.44
C GLU A 63 -4.35 -15.30 5.63
N GLN A 64 -4.59 -14.18 6.32
CA GLN A 64 -4.91 -12.90 5.69
C GLN A 64 -3.73 -12.37 4.89
N PHE A 65 -2.52 -12.43 5.47
CA PHE A 65 -1.29 -12.05 4.77
C PHE A 65 -1.10 -12.87 3.48
N LYS A 66 -1.24 -14.20 3.55
CA LYS A 66 -1.15 -15.08 2.37
C LYS A 66 -2.16 -14.70 1.31
N THR A 67 -3.42 -14.45 1.71
CA THR A 67 -4.47 -14.02 0.78
C THR A 67 -4.12 -12.73 0.06
N ILE A 68 -3.52 -11.75 0.76
CA ILE A 68 -3.09 -10.49 0.17
C ILE A 68 -1.97 -10.73 -0.84
N ILE A 69 -0.93 -11.48 -0.45
CA ILE A 69 0.21 -11.77 -1.33
C ILE A 69 -0.22 -12.59 -2.55
N ASP A 70 -1.07 -13.60 -2.39
CA ASP A 70 -1.54 -14.44 -3.49
C ASP A 70 -2.34 -13.65 -4.54
N ARG A 71 -3.09 -12.63 -4.10
CA ARG A 71 -3.80 -11.71 -5.01
C ARG A 71 -2.84 -10.82 -5.78
N LEU A 72 -1.75 -10.39 -5.15
CA LEU A 72 -0.81 -9.44 -5.72
C LEU A 72 0.29 -10.10 -6.56
N ALA A 73 0.70 -11.31 -6.20
CA ALA A 73 1.75 -12.07 -6.88
C ALA A 73 1.37 -12.50 -8.30
N LYS A 74 0.06 -12.54 -8.62
CA LYS A 74 -0.45 -12.87 -9.96
C LYS A 74 -0.29 -11.74 -10.99
N HIS A 75 0.21 -10.56 -10.60
CA HIS A 75 0.26 -9.37 -11.45
C HIS A 75 1.67 -8.88 -11.77
#